data_AF-A0A7H4M6K4-F1
#
_entry.id   AF-A0A7H4M6K4-F1
#
_cell.length_a   1.000
_cell.length_b   1.000
_cell.length_c   1.000
_cell.angle_alpha   90.00
_cell.angle_beta   90.00
_cell.angle_gamma   90.00
#
_symmetry.space_group_name_H-M   'P 1'
#
loop_
_entity.id
_entity.type
_entity.pdbx_description
1 polymer ?
#
loop_
_entity_poly.entity_id
_entity_poly.type
_entity_poly.pdbx_seq_one_letter_code
_entity_poly.pdbx_strand_id
1 'polypeptide(L)'
;MPKDYINFMLTGALATDYSEASCYFLMDSETRAWSSQACETFGLRVDQLPDLKLSSDIIGQVTPRAAGLTGLPPGIPVVAGTSDMAASLLGSGVYEPGMASDSTGTSTLITVVSPRPLRHQLVNNLHLANAAWADLRFSTPAAMPSAGAAGACR
;
A
#
# COMPACT_ATOMS: atom_id res chain seq x y z
N MET A 1 -7.64 2.26 -7.03
CA MET A 1 -6.78 3.48 -7.01
C MET A 1 -6.44 3.96 -8.42
N PRO A 2 -5.90 5.19 -8.63
CA PRO A 2 -5.51 5.69 -9.97
C PRO A 2 -4.60 4.73 -10.73
N LYS A 3 -3.65 4.07 -10.03
CA LYS A 3 -2.82 2.98 -10.56
C LYS A 3 -3.67 1.87 -11.20
N ASP A 4 -4.63 1.33 -10.45
CA ASP A 4 -5.48 0.23 -10.91
C ASP A 4 -6.33 0.63 -12.13
N TYR A 5 -6.78 1.89 -12.18
CA TYR A 5 -7.51 2.40 -13.34
C TYR A 5 -6.61 2.48 -14.58
N ILE A 6 -5.38 2.96 -14.46
CA ILE A 6 -4.40 2.95 -15.56
C ILE A 6 -4.14 1.52 -16.01
N ASN A 7 -3.92 0.60 -15.08
CA ASN A 7 -3.73 -0.82 -15.36
C ASN A 7 -4.92 -1.44 -16.10
N PHE A 8 -6.15 -1.13 -15.68
CA PHE A 8 -7.37 -1.55 -16.36
C PHE A 8 -7.44 -0.98 -17.78
N MET A 9 -7.08 0.29 -17.99
CA MET A 9 -7.06 0.90 -19.32
C MET A 9 -6.00 0.26 -20.23
N LEU A 10 -4.87 -0.18 -19.67
CA LEU A 10 -3.81 -0.85 -20.42
C LEU A 10 -4.20 -2.30 -20.79
N THR A 11 -4.80 -3.04 -19.86
CA THR A 11 -4.91 -4.51 -19.92
C THR A 11 -6.33 -5.05 -20.01
N GLY A 12 -7.33 -4.28 -19.58
CA GLY A 12 -8.71 -4.73 -19.36
C GLY A 12 -8.92 -5.52 -18.06
N ALA A 13 -7.87 -5.78 -17.28
CA ALA A 13 -7.96 -6.54 -16.03
C ALA A 13 -8.34 -5.65 -14.83
N LEU A 14 -9.28 -6.13 -14.01
CA LEU A 14 -9.63 -5.52 -12.73
C LEU A 14 -8.82 -6.20 -11.62
N ALA A 15 -7.70 -5.59 -11.25
CA ALA A 15 -6.81 -6.10 -10.21
C ALA A 15 -6.29 -4.95 -9.35
N THR A 16 -6.01 -5.26 -8.08
CA THR A 16 -5.32 -4.36 -7.16
C THR A 16 -4.26 -5.15 -6.40
N ASP A 17 -3.20 -4.48 -5.97
CA ASP A 17 -2.14 -5.16 -5.23
C ASP A 17 -2.35 -5.03 -3.71
N TYR A 18 -1.71 -5.90 -2.95
CA TYR A 18 -1.87 -5.93 -1.49
C TYR A 18 -1.52 -4.61 -0.80
N SER A 19 -0.59 -3.82 -1.33
CA SER A 19 -0.23 -2.54 -0.71
C SER A 19 -1.38 -1.55 -0.76
N GLU A 20 -2.06 -1.41 -1.90
CA GLU A 20 -3.25 -0.57 -2.02
C GLU A 20 -4.46 -1.18 -1.29
N ALA A 21 -4.68 -2.49 -1.43
CA ALA A 21 -5.78 -3.18 -0.77
C ALA A 21 -5.77 -3.02 0.75
N SER A 22 -4.58 -2.97 1.35
CA SER A 22 -4.41 -2.75 2.80
C SER A 22 -4.92 -1.38 3.27
N CYS A 23 -5.04 -0.40 2.37
CA CYS A 23 -5.58 0.92 2.65
C CYS A 23 -7.10 1.02 2.47
N TYR A 24 -7.76 -0.02 1.95
CA TYR A 24 -9.20 0.05 1.63
C TYR A 24 -10.10 -0.17 2.85
N PHE A 25 -9.54 -0.63 3.98
CA PHE A 25 -10.27 -1.08 5.18
C PHE A 25 -11.27 -2.23 4.91
N LEU A 26 -11.15 -2.88 3.76
CA LEU A 26 -11.98 -4.03 3.35
C LEU A 26 -11.20 -5.34 3.32
N MET A 27 -9.86 -5.28 3.39
CA MET A 27 -9.00 -6.46 3.40
C MET A 27 -8.74 -6.92 4.84
N ASP A 28 -8.88 -8.21 5.10
CA ASP A 28 -8.47 -8.84 6.34
C ASP A 28 -6.95 -9.06 6.33
N SER A 29 -6.25 -8.55 7.34
CA SER A 29 -4.79 -8.57 7.38
C SER A 29 -4.19 -9.93 7.78
N GLU A 30 -4.96 -10.82 8.40
CA GLU A 30 -4.50 -12.18 8.74
C GLU A 30 -4.63 -13.11 7.54
N THR A 31 -5.78 -13.09 6.87
CA THR A 31 -6.09 -13.97 5.74
C THR A 31 -5.59 -13.42 4.41
N ARG A 32 -5.35 -12.10 4.32
CA ARG A 32 -5.05 -11.36 3.08
C ARG A 32 -6.12 -11.57 2.01
N ALA A 33 -7.37 -11.71 2.44
CA ALA A 33 -8.53 -11.77 1.58
C ALA A 33 -9.45 -10.57 1.83
N TRP A 34 -10.37 -10.31 0.92
CA TRP A 34 -11.46 -9.39 1.20
C TRP A 34 -12.31 -9.91 2.35
N SER A 35 -12.54 -9.08 3.36
CA SER A 35 -13.37 -9.40 4.52
C SER A 35 -14.84 -9.28 4.14
N SER A 36 -15.58 -10.39 4.18
CA SER A 36 -17.03 -10.39 3.97
C SER A 36 -17.74 -9.50 4.99
N GLN A 37 -17.33 -9.57 6.26
CA GLN A 37 -17.89 -8.74 7.33
C GLN A 37 -17.69 -7.24 7.07
N ALA A 38 -16.49 -6.83 6.64
CA ALA A 38 -16.25 -5.43 6.29
C ALA A 38 -17.09 -5.01 5.08
N CYS A 39 -17.14 -5.83 4.03
CA CYS A 39 -17.97 -5.57 2.85
C CYS A 39 -19.45 -5.40 3.22
N GLU A 40 -20.01 -6.32 4.01
CA GLU A 40 -21.39 -6.28 4.49
C GLU A 40 -21.68 -5.00 5.28
N THR A 41 -20.75 -4.57 6.13
CA THR A 41 -20.87 -3.32 6.92
C THR A 41 -21.04 -2.09 6.02
N PHE A 42 -20.41 -2.09 4.85
CA PHE A 42 -20.51 -1.00 3.87
C PHE A 42 -21.55 -1.27 2.75
N GLY A 43 -22.32 -2.36 2.84
CA GLY A 43 -23.31 -2.72 1.82
C GLY A 43 -22.71 -3.15 0.48
N LEU A 44 -21.48 -3.66 0.49
CA LEU A 44 -20.74 -4.13 -0.68
C LEU A 44 -20.78 -5.65 -0.77
N ARG A 45 -20.59 -6.18 -1.98
CA ARG A 45 -20.33 -7.60 -2.18
C ARG A 45 -18.88 -7.82 -2.61
N VAL A 46 -18.30 -8.92 -2.13
CA VAL A 46 -16.90 -9.28 -2.41
C VAL A 46 -16.66 -9.47 -3.92
N ASP A 47 -17.64 -9.94 -4.68
CA ASP A 47 -17.55 -10.13 -6.15
C ASP A 47 -17.47 -8.80 -6.94
N GLN A 48 -17.68 -7.66 -6.28
CA GLN A 48 -17.51 -6.34 -6.89
C GLN A 48 -16.09 -5.79 -6.72
N LEU A 49 -15.28 -6.41 -5.85
CA LEU A 49 -13.93 -5.97 -5.57
C LEU A 49 -12.94 -6.59 -6.56
N PRO A 50 -11.85 -5.87 -6.92
CA PRO A 50 -10.85 -6.39 -7.84
C PRO A 50 -10.11 -7.59 -7.25
N ASP A 51 -9.51 -8.41 -8.12
CA ASP A 51 -8.63 -9.49 -7.70
C ASP A 51 -7.41 -8.93 -6.95
N LEU A 52 -7.04 -9.58 -5.85
CA LEU A 52 -5.83 -9.28 -5.10
C LEU A 52 -4.61 -9.93 -5.76
N LYS A 53 -3.55 -9.15 -5.95
CA LYS A 53 -2.30 -9.56 -6.62
C LYS A 53 -1.08 -9.18 -5.80
N LEU A 54 0.01 -9.92 -5.97
CA LEU A 54 1.33 -9.43 -5.56
C LEU A 54 1.74 -8.28 -6.48
N SER A 55 2.53 -7.34 -5.96
CA SER A 55 2.97 -6.18 -6.74
C SER A 55 3.76 -6.55 -8.01
N SER A 56 4.44 -7.69 -7.99
CA SER A 56 5.21 -8.25 -9.11
C SER A 56 4.38 -9.10 -10.08
N ASP A 57 3.12 -9.43 -9.77
CA ASP A 57 2.31 -10.28 -10.63
C ASP A 57 2.02 -9.57 -11.95
N ILE A 58 2.17 -10.29 -13.06
CA ILE A 58 1.71 -9.84 -14.36
C ILE A 58 0.17 -9.96 -14.38
N ILE A 59 -0.51 -8.83 -14.47
CA ILE A 59 -1.98 -8.76 -14.45
C ILE A 59 -2.59 -8.79 -15.85
N GLY A 60 -1.76 -8.62 -16.88
CA GLY A 60 -2.18 -8.65 -18.27
C GLY A 60 -1.08 -8.11 -19.17
N GLN A 61 -1.49 -7.74 -20.38
CA GLN A 61 -0.59 -7.18 -21.39
C GLN A 61 -1.21 -5.92 -22.00
N VAL A 62 -0.39 -5.03 -22.52
CA VAL A 62 -0.84 -3.83 -23.24
C VAL A 62 -1.71 -4.26 -24.42
N THR A 63 -2.98 -3.84 -24.40
CA THR A 63 -3.95 -4.13 -25.46
C THR A 63 -3.64 -3.32 -26.74
N PRO A 64 -4.11 -3.76 -27.93
CA PRO A 64 -3.97 -2.97 -29.16
C PRO A 64 -4.58 -1.57 -29.05
N ARG A 65 -5.70 -1.42 -28.34
CA ARG A 65 -6.32 -0.12 -28.07
C ARG A 65 -5.40 0.76 -27.22
N ALA A 66 -4.85 0.23 -26.13
CA ALA A 66 -3.94 0.97 -25.26
C ALA A 66 -2.64 1.35 -25.98
N ALA A 67 -2.12 0.46 -26.83
CA ALA A 67 -0.95 0.73 -27.68
C ALA A 67 -1.19 1.93 -28.59
N GLY A 68 -2.37 2.01 -29.23
CA GLY A 68 -2.73 3.15 -30.08
C GLY A 68 -2.84 4.49 -29.34
N LEU A 69 -3.14 4.48 -28.04
CA LEU A 69 -3.26 5.70 -27.22
C LEU A 69 -1.93 6.14 -26.59
N THR A 70 -1.06 5.19 -26.27
CA THR A 70 0.15 5.44 -25.47
C THR A 70 1.44 5.37 -26.27
N GLY A 71 1.43 4.71 -27.44
CA GLY A 71 2.62 4.37 -28.20
C GLY A 71 3.41 3.18 -27.66
N LEU A 72 2.96 2.54 -26.57
CA LEU A 72 3.58 1.33 -26.05
C LEU A 72 3.34 0.14 -27.00
N PRO A 73 4.34 -0.73 -27.23
CA PRO A 73 4.13 -1.94 -28.03
C PRO A 73 3.03 -2.83 -27.44
N PRO A 74 2.11 -3.35 -28.28
CA PRO A 74 1.09 -4.29 -27.82
C PRO A 74 1.74 -5.60 -27.34
N GLY A 75 1.12 -6.25 -26.35
CA GLY A 75 1.62 -7.51 -25.80
C GLY A 75 2.69 -7.35 -24.70
N ILE A 76 3.19 -6.13 -24.43
CA ILE A 76 4.09 -5.90 -23.30
C ILE A 76 3.40 -6.28 -21.99
N PRO A 77 4.02 -7.11 -21.13
CA PRO A 77 3.48 -7.42 -19.81
C PRO A 77 3.31 -6.18 -18.93
N VAL A 78 2.19 -6.12 -18.21
CA VAL A 78 1.90 -5.09 -17.21
C VAL A 78 1.83 -5.78 -15.85
N VAL A 79 2.61 -5.29 -14.89
CA VAL A 79 2.59 -5.78 -13.50
C VAL A 79 1.59 -5.01 -12.66
N ALA A 80 1.11 -5.60 -11.57
CA ALA A 80 0.14 -4.97 -10.67
C ALA A 80 0.64 -3.64 -10.12
N GLY A 81 1.95 -3.55 -9.83
CA GLY A 81 2.58 -2.38 -9.21
C GLY A 81 2.31 -2.32 -7.70
N THR A 82 2.68 -1.20 -7.09
CA THR A 82 2.57 -0.99 -5.65
C THR A 82 2.26 0.48 -5.36
N SER A 83 1.84 0.79 -4.14
CA SER A 83 1.62 2.16 -3.67
C SER A 83 2.94 2.94 -3.62
N ASP A 84 2.83 4.26 -3.64
CA ASP A 84 3.97 5.18 -3.60
C ASP A 84 4.86 4.99 -2.36
N MET A 85 4.25 4.77 -1.20
CA MET A 85 4.90 4.54 0.07
C MET A 85 5.66 3.22 0.07
N ALA A 86 5.03 2.14 -0.37
CA ALA A 86 5.67 0.84 -0.48
C ALA A 86 6.81 0.87 -1.52
N ALA A 87 6.63 1.58 -2.64
CA ALA A 87 7.70 1.82 -3.62
C ALA A 87 8.87 2.63 -3.04
N SER A 88 8.58 3.66 -2.24
CA SER A 88 9.60 4.53 -1.62
C SER A 88 10.45 3.76 -0.58
N LEU A 89 9.80 2.92 0.22
CA LEU A 89 10.49 2.04 1.17
C LEU A 89 11.36 1.00 0.46
N LEU A 90 10.83 0.37 -0.60
CA LEU A 90 11.61 -0.56 -1.42
C LEU A 90 12.82 0.14 -2.08
N GLY A 91 12.60 1.31 -2.68
CA GLY A 91 13.64 2.08 -3.37
C GLY A 91 14.72 2.65 -2.43
N SER A 92 14.39 2.88 -1.16
CA SER A 92 15.34 3.29 -0.12
C SER A 92 16.06 2.11 0.57
N GLY A 93 15.69 0.87 0.23
CA GLY A 93 16.24 -0.34 0.83
C GLY A 93 15.62 -0.72 2.17
N VAL A 94 14.57 -0.04 2.63
CA VAL A 94 13.86 -0.33 3.89
C VAL A 94 12.70 -1.29 3.62
N TYR A 95 12.97 -2.59 3.45
CA TYR A 95 11.96 -3.57 3.07
C TYR A 95 11.93 -4.84 3.93
N GLU A 96 12.85 -4.98 4.89
CA GLU A 96 12.94 -6.17 5.75
C GLU A 96 12.51 -5.86 7.19
N PRO A 97 11.87 -6.82 7.90
CA PRO A 97 11.51 -6.65 9.29
C PRO A 97 12.69 -6.21 10.17
N GLY A 98 12.44 -5.26 11.06
CA GLY A 98 13.46 -4.67 11.94
C GLY A 98 14.16 -3.45 11.34
N MET A 99 13.90 -3.10 10.08
CA MET A 99 14.32 -1.84 9.49
C MET A 99 13.33 -0.72 9.78
N ALA A 100 13.81 0.52 9.76
CA ALA A 100 12.99 1.72 9.94
C ALA A 100 13.35 2.80 8.93
N SER A 101 12.38 3.66 8.63
CA SER A 101 12.53 4.84 7.79
C SER A 101 11.92 6.06 8.49
N ASP A 102 12.64 7.18 8.44
CA ASP A 102 12.12 8.51 8.78
C ASP A 102 12.10 9.33 7.49
N SER A 103 10.89 9.63 7.02
CA SER A 103 10.67 10.56 5.93
C SER A 103 10.07 11.84 6.50
N THR A 104 10.92 12.86 6.62
CA THR A 104 10.53 14.17 7.15
C THR A 104 10.58 15.24 6.06
N GLY A 105 9.41 15.80 5.75
CA GLY A 105 9.22 16.94 4.84
C GLY A 105 8.18 17.91 5.40
N THR A 106 7.12 18.20 4.64
CA THR A 106 5.96 18.96 5.15
C THR A 106 5.25 18.24 6.31
N SER A 107 5.35 16.92 6.33
CA SER A 107 4.93 16.05 7.44
C SER A 107 6.02 15.04 7.71
N THR A 108 6.05 14.52 8.93
CA THR A 108 6.97 13.45 9.31
C THR A 108 6.22 12.13 9.34
N LEU A 109 6.81 11.14 8.68
CA LEU A 109 6.37 9.76 8.69
C LEU A 109 7.49 8.89 9.23
N ILE A 110 7.23 8.27 10.37
CA ILE A 110 8.10 7.23 10.92
C ILE A 110 7.47 5.89 10.57
N THR A 111 8.25 5.05 9.89
CA THR A 111 7.85 3.70 9.50
C THR A 111 8.79 2.68 10.10
N VAL A 112 8.23 1.61 10.65
CA VAL A 112 8.96 0.41 11.05
C VAL A 112 8.45 -0.76 10.22
N VAL A 113 9.34 -1.59 9.71
CA VAL A 113 8.96 -2.79 8.98
C VAL A 113 8.83 -3.96 9.95
N SER A 114 7.71 -4.66 9.89
CA SER A 114 7.36 -5.78 10.75
C SER A 114 6.91 -7.00 9.94
N PRO A 115 7.01 -8.21 10.50
CA PRO A 115 6.52 -9.42 9.82
C PRO A 115 4.99 -9.52 9.81
N ARG A 116 4.30 -8.75 10.65
CA ARG A 116 2.84 -8.74 10.82
C ARG A 116 2.38 -7.33 11.19
N PRO A 117 1.11 -6.97 10.92
CA PRO A 117 0.56 -5.68 11.31
C PRO A 117 0.62 -5.45 12.83
N LEU A 118 0.98 -4.25 13.26
CA LEU A 118 0.88 -3.82 14.65
C LEU A 118 -0.54 -3.33 14.98
N ARG A 119 -1.12 -3.93 16.03
CA ARG A 119 -2.44 -3.57 16.56
C ARG A 119 -2.32 -2.42 17.56
N HIS A 120 -2.17 -1.20 17.05
CA HIS A 120 -2.16 0.00 17.88
C HIS A 120 -3.00 1.11 17.23
N GLN A 121 -3.80 1.83 18.01
CA GLN A 121 -4.78 2.80 17.50
C GLN A 121 -4.15 3.98 16.75
N LEU A 122 -2.88 4.29 17.03
CA LEU A 122 -2.12 5.36 16.38
C LEU A 122 -1.22 4.87 15.24
N VAL A 123 -1.27 3.58 14.90
CA VAL A 123 -0.44 2.97 13.87
C VAL A 123 -1.33 2.52 12.73
N ASN A 124 -1.02 2.98 11.53
CA ASN A 124 -1.60 2.45 10.31
C ASN A 124 -0.68 1.36 9.78
N ASN A 125 -1.25 0.37 9.10
CA ASN A 125 -0.54 -0.78 8.60
C ASN A 125 -0.67 -0.81 7.09
N LEU A 126 0.46 -0.78 6.39
CA LEU A 126 0.53 -0.89 4.93
C LEU A 126 1.24 -2.19 4.57
N HIS A 127 0.64 -3.02 3.72
CA HIS A 127 1.36 -4.18 3.18
C HIS A 127 2.42 -3.69 2.18
N LEU A 128 3.64 -4.22 2.24
CA LEU A 128 4.70 -3.84 1.29
C LEU A 128 4.57 -4.59 -0.03
N ALA A 129 5.42 -4.27 -1.00
CA ALA A 129 5.51 -5.01 -2.26
C ALA A 129 6.01 -6.47 -2.07
N ASN A 130 6.56 -6.78 -0.89
CA ASN A 130 6.91 -8.12 -0.44
C ASN A 130 5.93 -8.60 0.66
N ALA A 131 6.26 -9.67 1.39
CA ALA A 131 5.40 -10.21 2.43
C ALA A 131 5.41 -9.45 3.77
N ALA A 132 6.16 -8.34 3.89
CA ALA A 132 6.29 -7.58 5.12
C ALA A 132 5.25 -6.45 5.21
N TRP A 133 5.15 -5.88 6.41
CA TRP A 133 4.24 -4.78 6.73
C TRP A 133 5.02 -3.55 7.14
N ALA A 134 4.60 -2.39 6.66
CA ALA A 134 5.04 -1.08 7.12
C ALA A 134 4.05 -0.55 8.15
N ASP A 135 4.50 -0.45 9.39
CA ASP A 135 3.79 0.15 10.50
C ASP A 135 4.15 1.63 10.57
N LEU A 136 3.15 2.48 10.32
CA LEU A 136 3.39 3.90 10.10
C LEU A 136 2.64 4.77 11.11
N ARG A 137 3.36 5.80 11.58
CA ARG A 137 2.82 6.86 12.42
C ARG A 137 3.08 8.20 11.75
N PHE A 138 2.00 8.95 11.55
CA PHE A 138 2.07 10.34 11.13
C PHE A 138 2.32 11.24 12.33
N SER A 139 3.24 12.19 12.19
CA SER A 139 3.34 13.33 13.08
C SER A 139 3.36 14.61 12.25
N THR A 140 2.36 15.46 12.46
CA THR A 140 2.39 16.84 11.96
C THR A 140 3.24 17.70 12.92
N PRO A 141 3.89 18.77 12.44
CA PRO A 141 4.68 19.66 13.29
C PRO A 141 3.90 20.21 14.50
N ALA A 142 2.58 20.39 14.37
CA ALA A 142 1.69 20.84 15.45
C ALA A 142 1.47 19.81 16.57
N ALA A 143 1.75 18.53 16.30
CA ALA A 143 1.58 17.42 17.24
C ALA A 143 2.91 16.91 17.81
N MET A 144 4.06 17.53 17.44
CA MET A 144 5.27 17.34 18.23
C MET A 144 5.06 18.05 19.56
N PRO A 145 5.04 17.35 20.72
CA PRO A 145 5.18 18.05 21.97
C PRO A 145 6.47 18.88 21.86
N SER A 146 6.36 20.18 22.10
CA SER A 146 7.53 21.03 22.20
C SER A 146 8.52 20.33 23.13
N ALA A 147 9.78 20.29 22.73
CA ALA A 147 10.88 19.84 23.60
C ALA A 147 10.91 20.78 24.83
N GLY A 148 10.09 20.46 25.81
CA GLY A 148 9.79 21.27 26.98
C GLY A 148 10.14 20.47 28.21
N ALA A 149 11.23 20.90 28.85
CA ALA A 149 11.75 20.47 30.14
C ALA A 149 12.25 19.03 30.24
N ALA A 150 13.58 18.90 30.12
CA ALA A 150 14.33 17.91 30.87
C ALA A 150 14.01 18.05 32.36
N GLY A 151 13.03 17.28 32.84
CA GLY A 151 12.81 17.03 34.25
C GLY A 151 13.86 16.05 34.73
N ALA A 152 14.80 16.54 35.53
CA ALA A 152 15.82 15.74 36.20
C ALA A 152 15.17 14.58 36.98
N CYS A 153 15.51 13.34 36.60
CA CYS A 153 15.39 12.21 37.52
C CYS A 153 16.41 12.40 38.65
N ARG A 154 15.91 12.41 39.88
CA ARG A 154 16.70 12.23 41.11
C ARG A 154 17.17 10.80 41.24
#